data_AF-A0A1N6RJP9-F1
#
_entry.id   AF-A0A1N6RJP9-F1
#
_cell.length_a   1.000
_cell.length_b   1.000
_cell.length_c   1.000
_cell.angle_alpha   90.00
_cell.angle_beta   90.00
_cell.angle_gamma   90.00
#
_symmetry.space_group_name_H-M   'P 1'
#
loop_
_entity.id
_entity.type
_entity.pdbx_description
1 polymer ?
#
loop_
_entity_poly.entity_id
_entity_poly.type
_entity_poly.pdbx_seq_one_letter_code
_entity_poly.pdbx_strand_id
1 'polypeptide(L)'
;MGTVGGFAGGAGGGVAGDVAKGQACLFGGLGVCVTVRPEGLAVNHGMSYYGVHWQTLLPYAVGLAGAALFTHRALRTAAARTPYPAHLRGMAGWFVALLAGIVLTPYTLGGAVDWAHRGLGAALFALQLLLAGRLVAWAHGDAVGVAFFLLQLGGGVLAAVYVLQTEGLLIHGEATFQLGFALVLARTLPLIAPPIAAPPIAAPAAAPGSAAAVSAQ
;
A
#
# COMPACT_ATOMS: atom_id res chain seq x y z
N MET A 1 -33.96 -27.40 12.86
CA MET A 1 -34.02 -26.24 11.93
C MET A 1 -32.59 -25.77 11.69
N GLY A 2 -31.95 -26.31 10.66
CA GLY A 2 -30.54 -26.05 10.36
C GLY A 2 -30.40 -24.82 9.47
N THR A 3 -29.67 -23.81 9.93
CA THR A 3 -29.23 -22.70 9.10
C THR A 3 -28.04 -23.16 8.26
N VAL A 4 -28.33 -23.48 7.01
CA VAL A 4 -27.31 -23.66 5.97
C VAL A 4 -26.68 -22.29 5.71
N GLY A 5 -25.54 -22.04 6.34
CA GLY A 5 -24.70 -20.88 6.06
C GLY A 5 -24.15 -20.99 4.66
N GLY A 6 -24.80 -20.34 3.70
CA GLY A 6 -24.33 -20.22 2.34
C GLY A 6 -22.98 -19.52 2.31
N PHE A 7 -21.91 -20.28 2.09
CA PHE A 7 -20.65 -19.76 1.61
C PHE A 7 -20.87 -19.28 0.18
N ALA A 8 -21.33 -18.04 0.03
CA ALA A 8 -21.19 -17.30 -1.22
C ALA A 8 -19.69 -17.06 -1.46
N GLY A 9 -19.03 -18.07 -2.04
CA GLY A 9 -17.67 -17.99 -2.58
C GLY A 9 -17.65 -17.05 -3.80
N GLY A 10 -17.79 -15.76 -3.56
CA GLY A 10 -17.66 -14.74 -4.59
C GLY A 10 -16.20 -14.36 -4.77
N ALA A 11 -15.48 -15.06 -5.67
CA ALA A 11 -14.22 -14.65 -6.32
C ALA A 11 -13.24 -13.79 -5.49
N GLY A 12 -13.14 -14.12 -4.20
CA GLY A 12 -12.46 -13.34 -3.18
C GLY A 12 -10.98 -13.67 -3.17
N GLY A 13 -10.20 -12.98 -4.01
CA GLY A 13 -8.80 -12.79 -3.69
C GLY A 13 -8.74 -12.05 -2.35
N GLY A 14 -8.52 -12.79 -1.26
CA GLY A 14 -8.36 -12.19 0.06
C GLY A 14 -7.23 -11.16 0.06
N VAL A 15 -7.15 -10.31 1.09
CA VAL A 15 -6.14 -9.25 1.20
C VAL A 15 -4.72 -9.77 0.93
N ALA A 16 -4.37 -10.95 1.44
CA ALA A 16 -3.08 -11.59 1.17
C ALA A 16 -2.87 -11.92 -0.31
N GLY A 17 -3.91 -12.39 -1.00
CA GLY A 17 -3.85 -12.70 -2.43
C GLY A 17 -3.64 -11.46 -3.29
N ASP A 18 -4.30 -10.35 -2.95
CA ASP A 18 -4.09 -9.07 -3.65
C ASP A 18 -2.68 -8.52 -3.37
N VAL A 19 -2.18 -8.58 -2.13
CA VAL A 19 -0.78 -8.21 -1.84
C VAL A 19 0.19 -9.03 -2.68
N ALA A 20 0.06 -10.36 -2.69
CA ALA A 20 0.94 -11.26 -3.45
C ALA A 20 0.93 -10.97 -4.95
N LYS A 21 -0.26 -10.74 -5.55
CA LYS A 21 -0.38 -10.36 -6.96
C LYS A 21 0.30 -9.02 -7.25
N GLY A 22 0.12 -8.03 -6.37
CA GLY A 22 0.79 -6.73 -6.50
C GLY A 22 2.31 -6.86 -6.52
N GLN A 23 2.87 -7.70 -5.64
CA GLN A 23 4.31 -7.95 -5.61
C GLN A 23 4.82 -8.73 -6.81
N ALA A 24 4.07 -9.76 -7.24
CA ALA A 24 4.39 -10.51 -8.43
C ALA A 24 4.42 -9.61 -9.67
N CYS A 25 3.48 -8.66 -9.80
CA CYS A 25 3.51 -7.65 -10.85
C CYS A 25 4.75 -6.75 -10.74
N LEU A 26 5.01 -6.16 -9.58
CA LEU A 26 6.12 -5.23 -9.39
C LEU A 26 7.47 -5.88 -9.68
N PHE A 27 7.79 -6.94 -8.93
CA PHE A 27 9.09 -7.61 -9.01
C PHE A 27 9.24 -8.47 -10.27
N GLY A 28 8.14 -9.03 -10.78
CA GLY A 28 8.15 -9.72 -12.07
C GLY A 28 8.44 -8.75 -13.22
N GLY A 29 7.74 -7.61 -13.27
CA GLY A 29 7.98 -6.56 -14.27
C GLY A 29 9.41 -6.01 -14.18
N LEU A 30 9.87 -5.68 -12.97
CA LEU A 30 11.24 -5.20 -12.74
C LEU A 30 12.29 -6.26 -13.11
N GLY A 31 12.05 -7.53 -12.76
CA GLY A 31 12.93 -8.65 -13.10
C GLY A 31 13.09 -8.81 -14.62
N VAL A 32 11.99 -8.73 -15.38
CA VAL A 32 12.04 -8.71 -16.85
C VAL A 32 12.87 -7.52 -17.34
N CYS A 33 12.63 -6.31 -16.79
CA CYS A 33 13.39 -5.13 -17.18
C CYS A 33 14.90 -5.28 -16.95
N VAL A 34 15.29 -5.80 -15.79
CA VAL A 34 16.70 -6.09 -15.45
C VAL A 34 17.30 -7.13 -16.39
N THR A 35 16.56 -8.18 -16.74
CA THR A 35 17.07 -9.20 -17.68
C THR A 35 17.26 -8.66 -19.09
N VAL A 36 16.40 -7.73 -19.53
CA VAL A 36 16.48 -7.11 -20.86
C VAL A 36 17.56 -6.02 -20.90
N ARG A 37 17.77 -5.31 -19.79
CA ARG A 37 18.66 -4.15 -19.73
C ARG A 37 19.41 -4.06 -18.39
N PRO A 38 20.39 -4.95 -18.14
CA PRO A 38 21.07 -5.05 -16.86
C PRO A 38 21.88 -3.80 -16.48
N GLU A 39 22.18 -2.91 -17.44
CA GLU A 39 22.88 -1.64 -17.20
C GLU A 39 22.12 -0.74 -16.22
N GLY A 40 20.80 -0.92 -16.10
CA GLY A 40 19.96 -0.23 -15.12
C GLY A 40 20.36 -0.47 -13.66
N LEU A 41 21.09 -1.56 -13.37
CA LEU A 41 21.63 -1.85 -12.04
C LEU A 41 22.88 -1.03 -11.69
N ALA A 42 23.61 -0.55 -12.71
CA ALA A 42 24.86 0.18 -12.54
C ALA A 42 24.67 1.70 -12.55
N VAL A 43 23.61 2.19 -13.20
CA VAL A 43 23.32 3.63 -13.29
C VAL A 43 22.47 4.12 -12.12
N ASN A 44 22.72 5.34 -11.66
CA ASN A 44 22.04 5.92 -10.51
C ASN A 44 20.72 6.64 -10.86
N HIS A 45 19.88 5.99 -11.67
CA HIS A 45 18.57 6.50 -12.09
C HIS A 45 17.37 5.80 -11.44
N GLY A 46 17.65 4.85 -10.52
CA GLY A 46 16.61 4.09 -9.83
C GLY A 46 15.81 3.17 -10.76
N MET A 47 14.67 2.70 -10.28
CA MET A 47 13.73 1.87 -11.05
C MET A 47 13.16 2.62 -12.26
N SER A 48 13.07 3.95 -12.18
CA SER A 48 12.57 4.81 -13.25
C SER A 48 13.42 4.76 -14.52
N TYR A 49 14.68 4.30 -14.45
CA TYR A 49 15.52 4.02 -15.61
C TYR A 49 14.79 3.14 -16.65
N TYR A 50 14.06 2.13 -16.19
CA TYR A 50 13.37 1.21 -17.10
C TYR A 50 12.13 1.81 -17.76
N GLY A 51 11.62 2.93 -17.25
CA GLY A 51 10.47 3.64 -17.81
C GLY A 51 10.77 4.53 -19.01
N VAL A 52 12.05 4.75 -19.35
CA VAL A 52 12.45 5.63 -20.47
C VAL A 52 12.93 4.87 -21.70
N HIS A 53 12.99 3.55 -21.62
CA HIS A 53 13.49 2.70 -22.70
C HIS A 53 12.38 1.86 -23.30
N TRP A 54 12.23 1.90 -24.63
CA TRP A 54 11.13 1.22 -25.32
C TRP A 54 11.06 -0.28 -25.01
N GLN A 55 12.21 -0.95 -24.91
CA GLN A 55 12.29 -2.39 -24.64
C GLN A 55 11.76 -2.77 -23.23
N THR A 56 11.85 -1.85 -22.27
CA THR A 56 11.47 -2.11 -20.87
C THR A 56 10.23 -1.33 -20.43
N LEU A 57 9.74 -0.39 -21.26
CA LEU A 57 8.60 0.47 -20.95
C LEU A 57 7.35 -0.35 -20.64
N LEU A 58 7.01 -1.33 -21.49
CA LEU A 58 5.81 -2.15 -21.30
C LEU A 58 5.88 -3.02 -20.03
N PRO A 59 6.92 -3.86 -19.80
CA PRO A 59 6.99 -4.65 -18.58
C PRO A 59 7.07 -3.78 -17.32
N TYR A 60 7.74 -2.63 -17.38
CA TYR A 60 7.79 -1.66 -16.28
C TYR A 60 6.40 -1.08 -15.97
N ALA A 61 5.69 -0.57 -16.99
CA ALA A 61 4.37 0.02 -16.83
C ALA A 61 3.34 -1.01 -16.32
N VAL A 62 3.36 -2.23 -16.86
CA VAL A 62 2.48 -3.32 -16.40
C VAL A 62 2.79 -3.70 -14.95
N GLY A 63 4.08 -3.78 -14.60
CA GLY A 63 4.51 -4.07 -13.23
C GLY A 63 4.01 -3.02 -12.23
N LEU A 64 4.22 -1.74 -12.54
CA LEU A 64 3.74 -0.63 -11.70
C LEU A 64 2.21 -0.56 -11.63
N ALA A 65 1.51 -0.68 -12.76
CA ALA A 65 0.05 -0.62 -12.81
C ALA A 65 -0.59 -1.79 -12.04
N GLY A 66 -0.06 -3.00 -12.20
CA GLY A 66 -0.49 -4.17 -11.43
C GLY A 66 -0.25 -3.98 -9.94
N ALA A 67 0.95 -3.52 -9.55
CA ALA A 67 1.27 -3.23 -8.17
C ALA A 67 0.31 -2.20 -7.55
N ALA A 68 0.02 -1.11 -8.26
CA ALA A 68 -0.95 -0.10 -7.84
C ALA A 68 -2.35 -0.66 -7.70
N LEU A 69 -2.86 -1.35 -8.72
CA LEU A 69 -4.21 -1.91 -8.71
C LEU A 69 -4.42 -2.84 -7.52
N PHE A 70 -3.54 -3.83 -7.36
CA PHE A 70 -3.72 -4.84 -6.32
C PHE A 70 -3.39 -4.32 -4.92
N THR A 71 -2.39 -3.45 -4.74
CA THR A 71 -2.13 -2.80 -3.45
C THR A 71 -3.31 -1.92 -3.04
N HIS A 72 -3.86 -1.13 -3.96
CA HIS A 72 -5.04 -0.32 -3.71
C HIS A 72 -6.25 -1.17 -3.28
N ARG A 73 -6.52 -2.28 -3.97
CA ARG A 73 -7.57 -3.23 -3.58
C ARG A 73 -7.33 -3.84 -2.20
N ALA A 74 -6.11 -4.31 -1.93
CA ALA A 74 -5.74 -4.90 -0.64
C ALA A 74 -5.99 -3.91 0.51
N LEU A 75 -5.53 -2.66 0.37
CA LEU A 75 -5.71 -1.62 1.38
C LEU A 75 -7.19 -1.23 1.55
N ARG A 76 -7.96 -1.11 0.46
CA ARG A 76 -9.39 -0.79 0.55
C ARG A 76 -10.20 -1.88 1.24
N THR A 77 -9.90 -3.15 0.94
CA THR A 77 -10.52 -4.31 1.59
C THR A 77 -10.13 -4.35 3.06
N ALA A 78 -8.85 -4.11 3.38
CA ALA A 78 -8.38 -4.08 4.76
C ALA A 78 -8.94 -2.90 5.57
N ALA A 79 -9.26 -1.77 4.93
CA ALA A 79 -9.71 -0.56 5.61
C ALA A 79 -10.88 -0.79 6.57
N ALA A 80 -11.85 -1.64 6.21
CA ALA A 80 -13.01 -1.95 7.05
C ALA A 80 -12.63 -2.57 8.41
N ARG A 81 -11.43 -3.14 8.52
CA ARG A 81 -10.92 -3.76 9.76
C ARG A 81 -10.03 -2.82 10.58
N THR A 82 -9.74 -1.61 10.08
CA THR A 82 -8.83 -0.68 10.77
C THR A 82 -9.59 0.32 11.63
N PRO A 83 -8.95 0.92 12.65
CA PRO A 83 -9.57 1.98 13.46
C PRO A 83 -9.99 3.23 12.65
N TYR A 84 -9.33 3.49 11.51
CA TYR A 84 -9.56 4.68 10.68
C TYR A 84 -9.77 4.31 9.20
N PRO A 85 -10.92 3.70 8.83
CA PRO A 85 -11.17 3.16 7.49
C PRO A 85 -11.09 4.21 6.39
N ALA A 86 -11.65 5.41 6.62
CA ALA A 86 -11.64 6.50 5.63
C ALA A 86 -10.21 6.97 5.33
N HIS A 87 -9.37 7.06 6.36
CA HIS A 87 -7.98 7.46 6.22
C HIS A 87 -7.19 6.43 5.39
N LEU A 88 -7.34 5.13 5.67
CA LEU A 88 -6.62 4.09 4.90
C LEU A 88 -7.04 4.09 3.42
N ARG A 89 -8.33 4.29 3.12
CA ARG A 89 -8.82 4.42 1.75
C ARG A 89 -8.23 5.66 1.06
N GLY A 90 -8.12 6.78 1.77
CA GLY A 90 -7.46 8.00 1.28
C GLY A 90 -5.99 7.76 0.94
N MET A 91 -5.24 7.10 1.83
CA MET A 91 -3.84 6.73 1.58
C MET A 91 -3.70 5.81 0.37
N ALA A 92 -4.59 4.83 0.21
CA ALA A 92 -4.61 3.96 -0.97
C ALA A 92 -4.86 4.75 -2.26
N GLY A 93 -5.75 5.76 -2.24
CA GLY A 93 -5.97 6.65 -3.37
C GLY A 93 -4.74 7.50 -3.71
N TRP A 94 -4.11 8.10 -2.69
CA TRP A 94 -2.88 8.87 -2.85
C TRP A 94 -1.72 8.03 -3.38
N PHE A 95 -1.60 6.77 -2.95
CA PHE A 95 -0.61 5.84 -3.48
C PHE A 95 -0.72 5.71 -5.01
N VAL A 96 -1.93 5.46 -5.52
CA VAL A 96 -2.19 5.33 -6.96
C VAL A 96 -1.92 6.65 -7.69
N ALA A 97 -2.38 7.77 -7.13
CA ALA A 97 -2.20 9.08 -7.73
C ALA A 97 -0.72 9.48 -7.83
N LEU A 98 0.06 9.27 -6.77
CA LEU A 98 1.50 9.55 -6.75
C LEU A 98 2.25 8.65 -7.73
N LEU A 99 1.93 7.34 -7.76
CA LEU A 99 2.57 6.43 -8.70
C LEU A 99 2.27 6.79 -10.15
N ALA A 100 1.00 7.14 -10.46
CA ALA A 100 0.64 7.65 -11.77
C ALA A 100 1.39 8.94 -12.11
N GLY A 101 1.53 9.86 -11.15
CA GLY A 101 2.32 11.07 -11.31
C GLY A 101 3.79 10.79 -11.68
N ILE A 102 4.44 9.83 -11.02
CA ILE A 102 5.82 9.41 -11.32
C ILE A 102 5.93 8.91 -12.77
N VAL A 103 4.98 8.07 -13.21
CA VAL A 103 4.94 7.57 -14.60
C VAL A 103 4.74 8.71 -15.62
N LEU A 104 3.90 9.69 -15.27
CA LEU A 104 3.59 10.84 -16.13
C LEU A 104 4.65 11.94 -16.12
N THR A 105 5.65 11.85 -15.25
CA THR A 105 6.74 12.83 -15.12
C THR A 105 8.08 12.19 -15.48
N PRO A 106 8.31 11.77 -16.73
CA PRO A 106 9.59 11.16 -17.08
C PRO A 106 10.74 12.15 -16.86
N TYR A 107 11.74 11.72 -16.09
CA TYR A 107 12.88 12.55 -15.67
C TYR A 107 13.75 13.05 -16.84
N THR A 108 13.55 12.52 -18.04
CA THR A 108 14.28 12.89 -19.27
C THR A 108 13.80 14.18 -19.91
N LEU A 109 12.67 14.75 -19.49
CA LEU A 109 12.10 15.98 -20.09
C LEU A 109 12.70 17.29 -19.54
N GLY A 110 13.79 17.22 -18.78
CA GLY A 110 14.53 18.37 -18.27
C GLY A 110 14.23 18.73 -16.81
N GLY A 111 14.90 19.77 -16.31
CA GLY A 111 15.08 20.02 -14.88
C GLY A 111 13.78 20.12 -14.06
N ALA A 112 12.77 20.86 -14.52
CA ALA A 112 11.53 21.02 -13.76
C ALA A 112 10.73 19.70 -13.66
N VAL A 113 10.70 18.90 -14.72
CA VAL A 113 10.00 17.60 -14.74
C VAL A 113 10.77 16.57 -13.92
N ASP A 114 12.11 16.56 -13.99
CA ASP A 114 12.96 15.72 -13.14
C ASP A 114 12.76 16.04 -11.65
N TRP A 115 12.75 17.32 -11.27
CA TRP A 115 12.45 17.72 -9.90
C TRP A 115 11.05 17.29 -9.46
N ALA A 116 10.05 17.42 -10.32
CA ALA A 116 8.70 16.93 -10.04
C ALA A 116 8.68 15.41 -9.85
N HIS A 117 9.35 14.64 -10.72
CA HIS A 117 9.48 13.19 -10.62
C HIS A 117 10.08 12.76 -9.29
N ARG A 118 11.23 13.35 -8.92
CA ARG A 118 11.91 13.06 -7.65
C ARG A 118 11.05 13.46 -6.45
N GLY A 119 10.37 14.61 -6.52
CA GLY A 119 9.45 15.06 -5.48
C GLY A 119 8.26 14.12 -5.29
N LEU A 120 7.66 13.65 -6.38
CA LEU A 120 6.57 12.66 -6.34
C LEU A 120 7.06 11.30 -5.80
N GLY A 121 8.25 10.88 -6.20
CA GLY A 121 8.93 9.69 -5.66
C GLY A 121 9.15 9.79 -4.15
N ALA A 122 9.70 10.91 -3.67
CA ALA A 122 9.90 11.16 -2.25
C ALA A 122 8.57 11.17 -1.47
N ALA A 123 7.53 11.82 -2.02
CA ALA A 123 6.20 11.83 -1.42
C ALA A 123 5.58 10.42 -1.35
N LEU A 124 5.75 9.60 -2.40
CA LEU A 124 5.30 8.21 -2.41
C LEU A 124 6.03 7.39 -1.34
N PHE A 125 7.35 7.55 -1.20
CA PHE A 125 8.13 6.87 -0.16
C PHE A 125 7.68 7.30 1.24
N ALA A 126 7.48 8.60 1.48
CA ALA A 126 6.97 9.10 2.75
C ALA A 126 5.58 8.53 3.07
N LEU A 127 4.68 8.49 2.09
CA LEU A 127 3.35 7.88 2.24
C LEU A 127 3.45 6.39 2.61
N GLN A 128 4.32 5.64 1.92
CA GLN A 128 4.53 4.21 2.20
C GLN A 128 5.13 3.96 3.58
N LEU A 129 6.05 4.82 4.07
CA LEU A 129 6.58 4.74 5.44
C LEU A 129 5.51 5.03 6.49
N LEU A 130 4.73 6.10 6.30
CA LEU A 130 3.62 6.44 7.20
C LEU A 130 2.58 5.33 7.24
N LEU A 131 2.28 4.74 6.08
CA LEU A 131 1.35 3.62 5.97
C LEU A 131 1.88 2.39 6.72
N ALA A 132 3.11 1.98 6.43
CA ALA A 132 3.74 0.83 7.07
C ALA A 132 3.82 0.98 8.59
N GLY A 133 4.28 2.14 9.08
CA GLY A 133 4.35 2.43 10.52
C GLY A 133 2.98 2.34 11.21
N ARG A 134 1.93 2.87 10.57
CA ARG A 134 0.55 2.73 11.09
C ARG A 134 0.06 1.30 11.09
N LEU A 135 0.32 0.54 10.04
CA LEU A 135 -0.09 -0.86 9.96
C LEU A 135 0.61 -1.73 11.02
N VAL A 136 1.90 -1.48 11.27
CA VAL A 136 2.65 -2.13 12.36
C VAL A 136 2.07 -1.74 13.72
N ALA A 137 1.77 -0.46 13.95
CA ALA A 137 1.14 0.00 15.19
C ALA A 137 -0.25 -0.65 15.41
N TRP A 138 -1.08 -0.74 14.37
CA TRP A 138 -2.39 -1.41 14.45
C TRP A 138 -2.28 -2.93 14.61
N ALA A 139 -1.17 -3.52 14.20
CA ALA A 139 -0.81 -4.91 14.49
C ALA A 139 -0.10 -5.06 15.86
N HIS A 140 -0.33 -4.12 16.79
CA HIS A 140 0.22 -4.11 18.15
C HIS A 140 1.76 -4.20 18.22
N GLY A 141 2.46 -3.68 17.22
CA GLY A 141 3.92 -3.71 17.20
C GLY A 141 4.50 -5.09 16.99
N ASP A 142 3.82 -5.97 16.24
CA ASP A 142 4.32 -7.29 15.84
C ASP A 142 5.80 -7.23 15.42
N ALA A 143 6.66 -7.97 16.12
CA ALA A 143 8.11 -7.86 15.99
C ALA A 143 8.61 -8.14 14.56
N VAL A 144 7.97 -9.08 13.86
CA VAL A 144 8.28 -9.39 12.46
C VAL A 144 7.87 -8.23 11.55
N GLY A 145 6.69 -7.64 11.77
CA GLY A 145 6.26 -6.41 11.10
C GLY A 145 7.21 -5.24 11.35
N VAL A 146 7.71 -5.06 12.58
CA VAL A 146 8.73 -4.06 12.91
C VAL A 146 10.02 -4.33 12.14
N ALA A 147 10.50 -5.57 12.08
CA ALA A 147 11.70 -5.91 11.32
C ALA A 147 11.56 -5.57 9.82
N PHE A 148 10.41 -5.88 9.21
CA PHE A 148 10.14 -5.51 7.82
C PHE A 148 10.01 -4.00 7.61
N PHE A 149 9.43 -3.28 8.58
CA PHE A 149 9.41 -1.82 8.56
C PHE A 149 10.82 -1.23 8.65
N LEU A 150 11.71 -1.80 9.47
CA LEU A 150 13.11 -1.36 9.55
C LEU A 150 13.87 -1.67 8.25
N LEU A 151 13.60 -2.80 7.60
CA LEU A 151 14.13 -3.11 6.27
C LEU A 151 13.68 -2.07 5.25
N GLN A 152 12.39 -1.73 5.25
CA GLN A 152 11.84 -0.66 4.41
C GLN A 152 12.55 0.66 4.70
N LEU A 153 12.63 1.09 5.97
CA LEU A 153 13.28 2.32 6.37
C LEU A 153 14.75 2.37 5.92
N GLY A 154 15.51 1.28 6.08
CA GLY A 154 16.89 1.17 5.61
C GLY A 154 17.01 1.37 4.10
N GLY A 155 16.16 0.70 3.31
CA GLY A 155 16.10 0.92 1.85
C GLY A 155 15.74 2.37 1.48
N GLY A 156 14.84 2.99 2.25
CA GLY A 156 14.41 4.37 2.04
C GLY A 156 15.50 5.39 2.34
N VAL A 157 16.27 5.18 3.42
CA VAL A 157 17.46 5.98 3.74
C VAL A 157 18.50 5.84 2.62
N LEU A 158 18.76 4.61 2.17
CA LEU A 158 19.69 4.37 1.06
C LEU A 158 19.25 5.12 -0.21
N ALA A 159 17.98 5.01 -0.59
CA ALA A 159 17.42 5.73 -1.74
C ALA A 159 17.51 7.26 -1.57
N ALA A 160 17.17 7.79 -0.38
CA ALA A 160 17.24 9.23 -0.11
C ALA A 160 18.66 9.79 -0.17
N VAL A 161 19.68 9.01 0.21
CA VAL A 161 21.08 9.41 0.06
C VAL A 161 21.47 9.42 -1.42
N TYR A 162 21.16 8.35 -2.15
CA TYR A 162 21.62 8.20 -3.53
C TYR A 162 20.80 8.98 -4.57
N VAL A 163 19.58 9.43 -4.28
CA VAL A 163 18.76 10.22 -5.23
C VAL A 163 19.38 11.58 -5.58
N LEU A 164 20.31 12.08 -4.75
CA LEU A 164 21.03 13.33 -4.97
C LEU A 164 22.42 13.12 -5.57
N GLN A 165 22.89 11.89 -5.68
CA GLN A 165 24.22 11.55 -6.20
C GLN A 165 24.16 11.30 -7.71
N THR A 166 25.29 11.46 -8.39
CA THR A 166 25.40 11.10 -9.82
C THR A 166 25.58 9.61 -10.04
N GLU A 167 26.23 8.92 -9.09
CA GLU A 167 26.53 7.49 -9.13
C GLU A 167 26.08 6.82 -7.83
N GLY A 168 25.76 5.52 -7.91
CA GLY A 168 25.55 4.71 -6.71
C GLY A 168 24.36 3.76 -6.75
N LEU A 169 23.79 3.53 -5.56
CA LEU A 169 22.95 2.35 -5.29
C LEU A 169 21.45 2.68 -5.22
N LEU A 170 20.99 3.71 -5.94
CA LEU A 170 19.59 4.17 -5.86
C LEU A 170 18.59 3.02 -6.10
N ILE A 171 18.74 2.26 -7.18
CA ILE A 171 17.84 1.13 -7.49
C ILE A 171 17.85 0.05 -6.40
N HIS A 172 18.98 -0.19 -5.74
CA HIS A 172 19.07 -1.15 -4.65
C HIS A 172 18.32 -0.65 -3.41
N GLY A 173 18.44 0.64 -3.09
CA GLY A 173 17.66 1.28 -2.03
C GLY A 173 16.17 1.22 -2.31
N GLU A 174 15.76 1.59 -3.52
CA GLU A 174 14.36 1.57 -3.93
C GLU A 174 13.76 0.15 -3.94
N ALA A 175 14.48 -0.84 -4.48
CA ALA A 175 14.03 -2.23 -4.48
C ALA A 175 13.93 -2.80 -3.05
N THR A 176 14.91 -2.50 -2.19
CA THR A 176 14.88 -2.89 -0.76
C THR A 176 13.72 -2.25 -0.03
N PHE A 177 13.45 -0.96 -0.31
CA PHE A 177 12.31 -0.24 0.24
C PHE A 177 10.97 -0.88 -0.16
N GLN A 178 10.79 -1.16 -1.45
CA GLN A 178 9.58 -1.80 -1.95
C GLN A 178 9.40 -3.22 -1.38
N LEU A 179 10.48 -3.98 -1.22
CA LEU A 179 10.44 -5.30 -0.61
C LEU A 179 10.04 -5.22 0.86
N GLY A 180 10.62 -4.30 1.64
CA GLY A 180 10.23 -4.09 3.03
C GLY A 180 8.75 -3.70 3.15
N PHE A 181 8.28 -2.76 2.33
CA PHE A 181 6.89 -2.34 2.30
C PHE A 181 5.95 -3.51 1.98
N ALA A 182 6.28 -4.30 0.96
CA ALA A 182 5.55 -5.50 0.57
C ALA A 182 5.40 -6.51 1.72
N LEU A 183 6.50 -6.78 2.42
CA LEU A 183 6.56 -7.69 3.54
C LEU A 183 5.74 -7.17 4.74
N VAL A 184 5.78 -5.86 5.02
CA VAL A 184 4.89 -5.24 6.01
C VAL A 184 3.43 -5.50 5.65
N LEU A 185 3.00 -5.18 4.42
CA LEU A 185 1.60 -5.39 4.00
C LEU A 185 1.17 -6.86 4.16
N ALA A 186 2.02 -7.79 3.72
CA ALA A 186 1.74 -9.21 3.80
C ALA A 186 1.61 -9.70 5.25
N ARG A 187 2.44 -9.16 6.17
CA ARG A 187 2.46 -9.56 7.57
C ARG A 187 1.35 -8.92 8.41
N THR A 188 1.17 -7.60 8.30
CA THR A 188 0.34 -6.85 9.25
C THR A 188 -1.13 -6.83 8.86
N LEU A 189 -1.47 -6.82 7.57
CA LEU A 189 -2.88 -6.75 7.16
C LEU A 189 -3.74 -7.95 7.61
N PRO A 190 -3.22 -9.19 7.71
CA PRO A 190 -3.94 -10.29 8.34
C PRO A 190 -4.13 -10.15 9.85
N LEU A 191 -3.20 -9.49 10.55
CA LEU A 191 -3.18 -9.36 12.01
C LEU A 191 -4.10 -8.27 12.56
N ILE A 192 -4.47 -7.29 11.73
CA ILE A 192 -5.36 -6.21 12.16
C ILE A 192 -6.78 -6.77 12.37
N ALA A 193 -7.17 -6.86 13.64
CA ALA A 193 -8.50 -7.25 14.06
C ALA A 193 -9.51 -6.11 13.83
N PRO A 194 -10.76 -6.42 13.46
CA PRO A 194 -11.80 -5.41 13.37
C PRO A 194 -11.98 -4.71 14.73
N PRO A 195 -12.37 -3.42 14.74
CA PRO A 195 -12.70 -2.75 15.98
C PRO A 195 -13.77 -3.56 16.73
N ILE A 196 -13.53 -3.84 18.02
CA ILE A 196 -14.56 -4.48 18.85
C ILE A 196 -15.77 -3.54 18.80
N ALA A 197 -16.89 -4.04 18.27
CA ALA A 197 -18.12 -3.26 18.21
C ALA A 197 -18.42 -2.74 19.62
N ALA A 198 -18.64 -1.43 19.75
CA ALA A 198 -19.08 -0.87 21.01
C ALA A 198 -20.31 -1.67 21.46
N PRO A 199 -20.39 -2.09 22.74
CA PRO A 199 -21.56 -2.79 23.22
C PRO A 199 -22.79 -1.92 22.89
N PRO A 200 -23.90 -2.54 22.44
CA PRO A 200 -25.10 -1.78 22.11
C PRO A 200 -25.40 -0.87 23.30
N ILE A 201 -25.49 0.44 23.05
CA ILE A 201 -25.95 1.38 24.07
C ILE A 201 -27.28 0.81 24.53
N ALA A 202 -27.32 0.34 25.78
CA ALA A 202 -28.53 -0.23 26.35
C ALA A 202 -29.64 0.77 26.08
N ALA A 203 -30.70 0.33 25.39
CA ALA A 203 -31.84 1.18 25.13
C ALA A 203 -32.24 1.82 26.47
N PRO A 204 -32.48 3.14 26.52
CA PRO A 204 -32.88 3.78 27.76
C PRO A 204 -34.04 2.98 28.34
N ALA A 205 -33.88 2.50 29.57
CA ALA A 205 -34.89 1.71 30.24
C ALA A 205 -36.21 2.44 30.10
N ALA A 206 -37.22 1.78 29.51
CA ALA A 206 -38.52 2.39 29.28
C ALA A 206 -38.99 2.99 30.59
N ALA A 207 -39.24 4.32 30.59
CA ALA A 207 -39.66 5.02 31.78
C ALA A 207 -40.91 4.33 32.34
N PRO A 208 -40.91 3.86 33.60
CA PRO A 208 -42.06 3.20 34.18
C PRO A 208 -43.20 4.22 34.31
N GLY A 209 -44.28 3.99 33.57
CA GLY A 209 -45.61 4.53 33.86
C GLY A 209 -45.95 5.89 33.25
N SER A 210 -46.45 5.87 32.01
CA SER A 210 -47.59 6.72 31.66
C SER A 210 -48.81 5.79 31.57
N ALA A 211 -49.44 5.57 32.73
CA ALA A 211 -50.71 4.86 32.78
C ALA A 211 -51.75 5.71 32.04
N ALA A 212 -52.21 5.22 30.89
CA ALA A 212 -53.31 5.81 30.15
C ALA A 212 -54.57 5.78 31.03
N ALA A 213 -55.07 6.97 31.39
CA ALA A 213 -56.40 7.13 31.96
C ALA A 213 -57.43 6.74 30.88
N VAL A 214 -57.95 5.52 30.97
CA VAL A 214 -59.15 5.11 30.24
C VAL A 214 -60.33 5.82 30.89
N SER A 215 -60.74 6.93 30.30
CA SER A 215 -61.99 7.61 30.65
C SER A 215 -63.16 6.84 30.04
N ALA A 216 -63.97 6.22 30.88
CA ALA A 216 -65.27 5.71 30.50
C ALA A 216 -66.28 6.84 30.59
N GLN A 217 -66.94 7.18 29.47
CA GLN A 217 -68.30 7.73 29.39
C GLN A 217 -68.81 7.66 27.95
#